data_AF-A0A397FMI9-F1
#
_entry.id   AF-A0A397FMI9-F1
#
_cell.length_a   1.000
_cell.length_b   1.000
_cell.length_c   1.000
_cell.angle_alpha   90.00
_cell.angle_beta   90.00
_cell.angle_gamma   90.00
#
_symmetry.space_group_name_H-M   'P 1'
#
loop_
_entity.id
_entity.type
_entity.pdbx_description
1 polymer ?
#
loop_
_entity_poly.entity_id
_entity_poly.type
_entity_poly.pdbx_seq_one_letter_code
_entity_poly.pdbx_strand_id
1 'polypeptide(L)'
;ALVDERLLDLPLAVPFLRLLRGESLLGNMALALEHIATVDPQLGRSLQYLYDHRHDASIDDMGLTFVLPPSSMPLCDKGADRLVTTDNVVEFLDLTATTMLDTAIRPQVDAFRAGFASIAPLHVLTMLSAADWSVLLADPSRQMWPGGADEIRAAMVCDHGYTMDSRAIEWLVDILAELAPDDQRLFVRFVTGSHRLPMGGLARLDPALTVVRKLTVDDASSSTANDAILPSASTCTNYLKLPDYSSKDIMRTKLLYCIHEGQLSFHLS
;
A
#
# COMPACT_ATOMS: atom_id res chain seq x y z
N ALA A 1 -4.81 16.99 2.68
CA ALA A 1 -3.92 15.85 2.36
C ALA A 1 -3.10 16.14 1.12
N LEU A 2 -3.65 16.00 -0.10
CA LEU A 2 -2.92 16.32 -1.34
C LEU A 2 -2.39 17.76 -1.38
N VAL A 3 -3.21 18.74 -0.97
CA VAL A 3 -2.84 20.17 -0.91
C VAL A 3 -1.79 20.46 0.17
N ASP A 4 -1.82 19.70 1.26
CA ASP A 4 -0.95 19.93 2.43
C ASP A 4 0.26 18.99 2.43
N GLU A 5 0.47 18.23 1.35
CA GLU A 5 1.49 17.18 1.22
C GLU A 5 1.45 16.13 2.35
N ARG A 6 0.25 15.91 2.92
CA ARG A 6 0.01 14.94 4.00
C ARG A 6 -0.50 13.62 3.43
N LEU A 7 -0.05 12.56 4.07
CA LEU A 7 -0.43 11.19 3.72
C LEU A 7 -1.88 10.92 4.10
N LEU A 8 -2.57 10.29 3.15
CA LEU A 8 -3.76 9.50 3.41
C LEU A 8 -3.31 8.05 3.31
N ASP A 9 -3.55 7.26 4.35
CA ASP A 9 -3.52 5.80 4.25
C ASP A 9 -4.95 5.34 3.97
N LEU A 10 -5.33 5.44 2.70
CA LEU A 10 -6.70 5.20 2.26
C LEU A 10 -6.63 4.24 1.08
N PRO A 11 -6.58 2.91 1.35
CA PRO A 11 -6.46 1.89 0.32
C PRO A 11 -7.77 1.79 -0.48
N LEU A 12 -7.88 2.62 -1.51
CA LEU A 12 -9.00 2.60 -2.44
C LEU A 12 -8.76 1.53 -3.52
N ALA A 13 -9.79 0.74 -3.79
CA ALA A 13 -9.78 -0.21 -4.89
C ALA A 13 -9.61 0.53 -6.23
N VAL A 14 -8.81 -0.05 -7.15
CA VAL A 14 -8.56 0.54 -8.47
C VAL A 14 -9.84 0.84 -9.25
N PRO A 15 -10.89 -0.02 -9.25
CA PRO A 15 -12.16 0.31 -9.89
C PRO A 15 -12.81 1.59 -9.34
N PHE A 16 -12.75 1.82 -8.03
CA PHE A 16 -13.27 3.04 -7.43
C PHE A 16 -12.49 4.28 -7.89
N LEU A 17 -11.16 4.20 -7.97
CA LEU A 17 -10.32 5.28 -8.48
C LEU A 17 -10.62 5.63 -9.96
N ARG A 18 -10.95 4.62 -10.77
CA ARG A 18 -11.40 4.81 -12.15
C ARG A 18 -12.76 5.54 -12.21
N LEU A 19 -13.71 5.15 -11.37
CA LEU A 19 -15.00 5.87 -11.25
C LEU A 19 -14.80 7.33 -10.80
N LEU A 20 -13.90 7.57 -9.84
CA LEU A 20 -13.53 8.93 -9.43
C LEU A 20 -12.93 9.75 -10.57
N ARG A 21 -12.31 9.10 -11.56
CA ARG A 21 -11.79 9.74 -12.78
C ARG A 21 -12.85 9.96 -13.86
N GLY A 22 -14.07 9.47 -13.65
CA GLY A 22 -15.16 9.53 -14.62
C GLY A 22 -15.07 8.45 -15.71
N GLU A 23 -14.26 7.40 -15.48
CA GLU A 23 -14.17 6.27 -16.41
C GLU A 23 -15.36 5.33 -16.23
N SER A 24 -15.87 4.77 -17.34
CA SER A 24 -16.86 3.70 -17.30
C SER A 24 -16.15 2.37 -17.03
N LEU A 25 -16.63 1.63 -16.03
CA LEU A 25 -16.23 0.25 -15.78
C LEU A 25 -17.06 -0.77 -16.58
N LEU A 26 -18.10 -0.29 -17.26
CA LEU A 26 -19.03 -1.06 -18.07
C LEU A 26 -18.69 -0.90 -19.56
N GLY A 27 -19.03 -1.90 -20.37
CA GLY A 27 -18.85 -1.91 -21.84
C GLY A 27 -18.07 -3.11 -22.37
N ASN A 28 -17.28 -3.77 -21.51
CA ASN A 28 -16.68 -5.06 -21.79
C ASN A 28 -16.92 -5.96 -20.58
N MET A 29 -17.72 -7.02 -20.77
CA MET A 29 -18.09 -7.91 -19.67
C MET A 29 -16.87 -8.58 -19.02
N ALA A 30 -15.90 -9.06 -19.81
CA ALA A 30 -14.69 -9.68 -19.26
C ALA A 30 -13.93 -8.71 -18.34
N LEU A 31 -13.75 -7.46 -18.77
CA LEU A 31 -13.10 -6.42 -17.95
C LEU A 31 -13.94 -6.06 -16.70
N ALA A 32 -15.26 -6.01 -16.83
CA ALA A 32 -16.15 -5.75 -15.70
C ALA A 32 -16.03 -6.85 -14.64
N LEU A 33 -15.97 -8.12 -15.05
CA LEU A 33 -15.77 -9.26 -14.15
C LEU A 33 -14.39 -9.21 -13.47
N GLU A 34 -13.34 -8.80 -14.19
CA GLU A 34 -12.02 -8.53 -13.58
C GLU A 34 -12.12 -7.44 -12.50
N HIS A 35 -12.82 -6.34 -12.78
CA HIS A 35 -13.04 -5.28 -11.79
C HIS A 35 -13.81 -5.78 -10.56
N ILE A 36 -14.87 -6.57 -10.74
CA ILE A 36 -15.60 -7.19 -9.64
C ILE A 36 -14.68 -8.11 -8.83
N ALA A 37 -13.84 -8.92 -9.48
CA ALA A 37 -12.92 -9.83 -8.80
C ALA A 37 -11.87 -9.11 -7.95
N THR A 38 -11.51 -7.85 -8.27
CA THR A 38 -10.64 -7.04 -7.40
C THR A 38 -11.32 -6.53 -6.13
N VAL A 39 -12.67 -6.49 -6.12
CA VAL A 39 -13.48 -6.03 -4.98
C VAL A 39 -13.98 -7.23 -4.16
N ASP A 40 -14.52 -8.24 -4.84
CA ASP A 40 -14.98 -9.52 -4.28
C ASP A 40 -14.46 -10.69 -5.14
N PRO A 41 -13.32 -11.30 -4.74
CA PRO A 41 -12.72 -12.39 -5.50
C PRO A 41 -13.61 -13.65 -5.61
N GLN A 42 -14.48 -13.89 -4.63
CA GLN A 42 -15.34 -15.07 -4.64
C GLN A 42 -16.48 -14.86 -5.65
N LEU A 43 -17.16 -13.73 -5.55
CA LEU A 43 -18.23 -13.39 -6.49
C LEU A 43 -17.68 -13.26 -7.92
N GLY A 44 -16.53 -12.60 -8.09
CA GLY A 44 -15.87 -12.49 -9.39
C GLY A 44 -15.61 -13.86 -10.05
N ARG A 45 -15.16 -14.86 -9.28
CA ARG A 45 -15.00 -16.24 -9.79
C ARG A 45 -16.33 -16.89 -10.18
N SER A 46 -17.37 -16.72 -9.36
CA SER A 46 -18.70 -17.26 -9.67
C SER A 46 -19.29 -16.65 -10.93
N LEU A 47 -19.19 -15.34 -11.11
CA LEU A 47 -19.67 -14.66 -12.32
C LEU A 47 -18.83 -15.01 -13.55
N GLN A 48 -17.50 -15.14 -13.40
CA GLN A 48 -16.63 -15.62 -14.47
C GLN A 48 -17.02 -17.03 -14.91
N TYR A 49 -17.32 -17.93 -13.96
CA TYR A 49 -17.79 -19.27 -14.27
C TYR A 49 -19.07 -19.23 -15.12
N LEU A 50 -20.07 -18.43 -14.71
CA LEU A 50 -21.32 -18.26 -15.46
C LEU A 50 -21.07 -17.66 -16.85
N TYR A 51 -20.14 -16.71 -16.97
CA TYR A 51 -19.80 -16.12 -18.26
C TYR A 51 -19.15 -17.13 -19.20
N ASP A 52 -18.21 -17.93 -18.71
CA ASP A 52 -17.49 -18.94 -19.50
C ASP A 52 -18.42 -20.09 -19.95
N HIS A 53 -19.38 -20.46 -19.09
CA HIS A 53 -20.33 -21.55 -19.33
C HIS A 53 -21.72 -21.07 -19.75
N ARG A 54 -21.87 -19.82 -20.21
CA ARG A 54 -23.16 -19.18 -20.56
C ARG A 54 -24.01 -19.90 -21.62
N HIS A 55 -23.49 -20.96 -22.24
CA HIS A 55 -24.16 -21.79 -23.23
C HIS A 55 -24.40 -23.23 -22.73
N ASP A 56 -24.08 -23.50 -21.47
CA ASP A 56 -24.26 -24.79 -20.82
C ASP A 56 -25.65 -24.86 -20.15
N ALA A 57 -26.42 -25.90 -20.50
CA ALA A 57 -27.76 -26.12 -19.98
C ALA A 57 -27.80 -26.36 -18.45
N SER A 58 -26.66 -26.72 -17.83
CA SER A 58 -26.57 -26.90 -16.38
C SER A 58 -26.80 -25.63 -15.58
N ILE A 59 -26.77 -24.44 -16.20
CA ILE A 59 -27.13 -23.17 -15.55
C ILE A 59 -28.56 -23.21 -15.03
N ASP A 60 -29.48 -23.82 -15.78
CA ASP A 60 -30.90 -23.89 -15.44
C ASP A 60 -31.13 -24.68 -14.13
N ASP A 61 -30.25 -25.64 -13.82
CA ASP A 61 -30.30 -26.48 -12.63
C ASP A 61 -29.70 -25.79 -11.38
N MET A 62 -29.03 -24.64 -11.53
CA MET A 62 -28.35 -23.96 -10.43
C MET A 62 -29.32 -23.25 -9.46
N GLY A 63 -30.57 -23.03 -9.86
CA GLY A 63 -31.59 -22.39 -9.03
C GLY A 63 -31.27 -20.93 -8.64
N LEU A 64 -30.44 -20.25 -9.45
CA LEU A 64 -30.10 -18.84 -9.26
C LEU A 64 -31.29 -17.95 -9.63
N THR A 65 -31.37 -16.77 -9.01
CA THR A 65 -32.40 -15.76 -9.28
C THR A 65 -31.75 -14.41 -9.56
N PHE A 66 -32.50 -13.44 -10.08
CA PHE A 66 -32.02 -12.09 -10.37
C PHE A 66 -31.86 -11.25 -9.08
N VAL A 67 -31.00 -11.73 -8.17
CA VAL A 67 -30.66 -11.14 -6.87
C VAL A 67 -29.14 -11.13 -6.73
N LEU A 68 -28.57 -10.02 -6.24
CA LEU A 68 -27.12 -9.79 -6.18
C LEU A 68 -26.43 -10.46 -4.97
N PRO A 69 -25.74 -11.60 -5.08
CA PRO A 69 -25.09 -12.20 -3.91
C PRO A 69 -23.92 -11.32 -3.41
N PRO A 70 -23.68 -11.19 -2.09
CA PRO A 70 -24.42 -11.75 -0.95
C PRO A 70 -25.61 -10.89 -0.48
N SER A 71 -25.83 -9.71 -1.05
CA SER A 71 -26.96 -8.85 -0.69
C SER A 71 -28.28 -9.43 -1.21
N SER A 72 -29.34 -9.57 -0.42
CA SER A 72 -30.64 -9.98 -0.96
C SER A 72 -31.33 -8.89 -1.81
N MET A 73 -30.55 -8.03 -2.49
CA MET A 73 -30.99 -6.93 -3.33
C MET A 73 -31.43 -7.48 -4.70
N PRO A 74 -32.70 -7.29 -5.10
CA PRO A 74 -33.16 -7.64 -6.44
C PRO A 74 -32.47 -6.79 -7.51
N LEU A 75 -32.08 -7.42 -8.62
CA LEU A 75 -31.47 -6.75 -9.78
C LEU A 75 -32.51 -6.13 -10.73
N CYS A 76 -33.75 -6.62 -10.65
CA CYS A 76 -34.88 -6.12 -11.42
C CYS A 76 -36.19 -6.30 -10.63
N ASP A 77 -37.29 -5.74 -11.14
CA ASP A 77 -38.62 -5.97 -10.59
C ASP A 77 -38.90 -7.46 -10.50
N LYS A 78 -39.31 -7.92 -9.31
CA LYS A 78 -39.53 -9.33 -8.99
C LYS A 78 -38.33 -10.24 -9.29
N GLY A 79 -37.10 -9.74 -9.15
CA GLY A 79 -35.89 -10.50 -9.42
C GLY A 79 -35.76 -11.82 -8.65
N ALA A 80 -36.30 -11.88 -7.42
CA ALA A 80 -36.34 -13.11 -6.61
C ALA A 80 -37.26 -14.20 -7.20
N ASP A 81 -38.26 -13.83 -7.99
CA ASP A 81 -39.18 -14.78 -8.64
C ASP A 81 -38.69 -15.18 -10.04
N ARG A 82 -37.64 -14.52 -10.54
CA ARG A 82 -37.09 -14.73 -11.88
C ARG A 82 -35.85 -15.61 -11.80
N LEU A 83 -35.95 -16.83 -12.31
CA LEU A 83 -34.82 -17.75 -12.39
C LEU A 83 -33.82 -17.33 -13.46
N VAL A 84 -32.54 -17.52 -13.17
CA VAL A 84 -31.46 -17.43 -14.15
C VAL A 84 -31.44 -18.73 -14.94
N THR A 85 -31.46 -18.60 -16.26
CA THR A 85 -31.41 -19.70 -17.22
C THR A 85 -30.36 -19.40 -18.28
N THR A 86 -30.02 -20.40 -19.07
CA THR A 86 -29.09 -20.31 -20.20
C THR A 86 -29.48 -19.19 -21.18
N ASP A 87 -30.78 -18.93 -21.35
CA ASP A 87 -31.30 -17.88 -22.23
C ASP A 87 -31.12 -16.46 -21.68
N ASN A 88 -31.07 -16.30 -20.35
CA ASN A 88 -31.09 -14.99 -19.69
C ASN A 88 -29.85 -14.71 -18.82
N VAL A 89 -28.90 -15.63 -18.73
CA VAL A 89 -27.68 -15.50 -17.92
C VAL A 89 -26.84 -14.29 -18.30
N VAL A 90 -26.82 -13.91 -19.59
CA VAL A 90 -26.10 -12.71 -20.06
C VAL A 90 -26.73 -11.45 -19.46
N GLU A 91 -28.06 -11.37 -19.41
CA GLU A 91 -28.77 -10.25 -18.78
C GLU A 91 -28.53 -10.22 -17.27
N PHE A 92 -28.51 -11.38 -16.62
CA PHE A 92 -28.16 -11.49 -15.20
C PHE A 92 -26.75 -10.94 -14.93
N LEU A 93 -25.77 -11.30 -15.76
CA LEU A 93 -24.39 -10.80 -15.67
C LEU A 93 -24.31 -9.29 -15.87
N ASP A 94 -24.99 -8.76 -16.90
CA ASP A 94 -25.04 -7.33 -17.21
C ASP A 94 -25.66 -6.51 -16.06
N LEU A 95 -26.79 -6.96 -15.52
CA LEU A 95 -27.46 -6.29 -14.39
C LEU A 95 -26.62 -6.37 -13.11
N THR A 96 -25.98 -7.51 -12.85
CA THR A 96 -25.07 -7.70 -11.71
C THR A 96 -23.90 -6.72 -11.79
N ALA A 97 -23.21 -6.67 -12.94
CA ALA A 97 -22.08 -5.79 -13.14
C ALA A 97 -22.49 -4.31 -13.06
N THR A 98 -23.60 -3.93 -13.69
CA THR A 98 -24.14 -2.57 -13.64
C THR A 98 -24.47 -2.15 -12.21
N THR A 99 -25.11 -3.04 -11.43
CA THR A 99 -25.48 -2.74 -10.06
C THR A 99 -24.25 -2.54 -9.18
N MET A 100 -23.26 -3.43 -9.26
CA MET A 100 -22.06 -3.36 -8.40
C MET A 100 -21.11 -2.21 -8.78
N LEU A 101 -20.84 -2.04 -10.07
CA LEU A 101 -19.78 -1.16 -10.55
C LEU A 101 -20.28 0.25 -10.86
N ASP A 102 -21.60 0.47 -10.92
CA ASP A 102 -22.18 1.77 -11.21
C ASP A 102 -23.30 2.14 -10.23
N THR A 103 -24.47 1.49 -10.32
CA THR A 103 -25.70 1.97 -9.66
C THR A 103 -25.59 2.06 -8.14
N ALA A 104 -25.08 1.01 -7.47
CA ALA A 104 -25.06 0.94 -6.01
C ALA A 104 -23.99 1.84 -5.38
N ILE A 105 -22.94 2.19 -6.13
CA ILE A 105 -21.78 2.97 -5.66
C ILE A 105 -21.81 4.44 -6.12
N ARG A 106 -22.68 4.78 -7.08
CA ARG A 106 -22.79 6.12 -7.68
C ARG A 106 -22.98 7.25 -6.65
N PRO A 107 -23.88 7.14 -5.64
CA PRO A 107 -24.01 8.20 -4.63
C PRO A 107 -22.71 8.50 -3.86
N GLN A 108 -21.91 7.47 -3.57
CA GLN A 108 -20.65 7.56 -2.85
C GLN A 108 -19.55 8.15 -3.74
N VAL A 109 -19.51 7.76 -5.02
CA VAL A 109 -18.62 8.35 -6.04
C VAL A 109 -18.93 9.82 -6.22
N ASP A 110 -20.20 10.19 -6.33
CA ASP A 110 -20.64 11.59 -6.51
C ASP A 110 -20.33 12.43 -5.28
N ALA A 111 -20.58 11.90 -4.07
CA ALA A 111 -20.23 12.58 -2.82
C ALA A 111 -18.72 12.78 -2.67
N PHE A 112 -17.91 11.77 -3.02
CA PHE A 112 -16.45 11.89 -2.98
C PHE A 112 -15.97 12.94 -3.99
N ARG A 113 -16.47 12.90 -5.23
CA ARG A 113 -16.13 13.88 -6.27
C ARG A 113 -16.53 15.28 -5.87
N ALA A 114 -17.71 15.47 -5.27
CA ALA A 114 -18.14 16.76 -4.74
C ALA A 114 -17.23 17.27 -3.62
N GLY A 115 -16.86 16.39 -2.67
CA GLY A 115 -15.90 16.71 -1.61
C GLY A 115 -14.53 17.10 -2.17
N PHE A 116 -14.00 16.32 -3.12
CA PHE A 116 -12.74 16.63 -3.79
C PHE A 116 -12.81 17.98 -4.54
N ALA A 117 -13.89 18.21 -5.29
CA ALA A 117 -14.13 19.43 -6.06
C ALA A 117 -14.20 20.69 -5.18
N SER A 118 -14.55 20.57 -3.90
CA SER A 118 -14.54 21.68 -2.96
C SER A 118 -13.14 22.19 -2.59
N ILE A 119 -12.10 21.38 -2.85
CA ILE A 119 -10.70 21.68 -2.51
C ILE A 119 -9.86 21.86 -3.77
N ALA A 120 -10.05 21.02 -4.80
CA ALA A 120 -9.27 21.04 -6.02
C ALA A 120 -10.15 20.72 -7.25
N PRO A 121 -9.85 21.28 -8.43
CA PRO A 121 -10.60 20.98 -9.65
C PRO A 121 -10.59 19.48 -10.00
N LEU A 122 -11.72 18.94 -10.46
CA LEU A 122 -11.85 17.50 -10.79
C LEU A 122 -10.86 17.00 -11.85
N HIS A 123 -10.35 17.87 -12.73
CA HIS A 123 -9.33 17.47 -13.72
C HIS A 123 -8.03 17.00 -13.06
N VAL A 124 -7.76 17.38 -11.80
CA VAL A 124 -6.62 16.86 -11.03
C VAL A 124 -6.72 15.33 -10.89
N LEU A 125 -7.92 14.77 -10.68
CA LEU A 125 -8.13 13.31 -10.65
C LEU A 125 -7.68 12.65 -11.96
N THR A 126 -7.79 13.35 -13.09
CA THR A 126 -7.39 12.80 -14.38
C THR A 126 -5.88 12.89 -14.67
N MET A 127 -5.11 13.68 -13.90
CA MET A 127 -3.67 13.90 -14.14
C MET A 127 -2.80 12.66 -13.90
N LEU A 128 -3.19 11.78 -12.98
CA LEU A 128 -2.47 10.54 -12.63
C LEU A 128 -3.32 9.34 -12.98
N SER A 129 -2.74 8.25 -13.47
CA SER A 129 -3.51 7.03 -13.75
C SER A 129 -4.15 6.48 -12.48
N ALA A 130 -5.17 5.61 -12.61
CA ALA A 130 -5.79 4.98 -11.43
C ALA A 130 -4.77 4.18 -10.60
N ALA A 131 -3.75 3.60 -11.24
CA ALA A 131 -2.66 2.90 -10.54
C ALA A 131 -1.71 3.88 -9.82
N ASP A 132 -1.44 5.04 -10.40
CA ASP A 132 -0.63 6.06 -9.73
C ASP A 132 -1.38 6.66 -8.55
N TRP A 133 -2.70 6.84 -8.66
CA TRP A 133 -3.54 7.23 -7.53
C TRP A 133 -3.56 6.21 -6.43
N SER A 134 -3.62 4.91 -6.74
CA SER A 134 -3.56 3.88 -5.70
C SER A 134 -2.22 3.90 -4.99
N VAL A 135 -1.10 4.12 -5.70
CA VAL A 135 0.22 4.34 -5.09
C VAL A 135 0.28 5.63 -4.26
N LEU A 136 -0.39 6.69 -4.70
CA LEU A 136 -0.37 7.98 -4.01
C LEU A 136 -1.28 7.98 -2.77
N LEU A 137 -2.35 7.20 -2.74
CA LEU A 137 -3.35 7.18 -1.66
C LEU A 137 -3.26 5.94 -0.75
N ALA A 138 -2.66 4.85 -1.22
CA ALA A 138 -2.35 3.70 -0.41
C ALA A 138 -0.84 3.67 -0.20
N ASP A 139 -0.39 3.41 1.01
CA ASP A 139 0.76 2.52 1.13
C ASP A 139 0.77 1.92 2.53
N PRO A 140 0.43 0.63 2.71
CA PRO A 140 0.97 -0.23 3.78
C PRO A 140 1.83 -1.41 3.27
N SER A 141 1.64 -1.87 2.03
CA SER A 141 2.21 -3.15 1.55
C SER A 141 3.34 -3.04 0.52
N ARG A 142 3.65 -1.85 -0.02
CA ARG A 142 4.77 -1.70 -0.96
C ARG A 142 6.11 -1.78 -0.22
N GLN A 143 7.03 -2.57 -0.77
CA GLN A 143 8.43 -2.59 -0.35
C GLN A 143 9.07 -1.23 -0.66
N MET A 144 9.77 -0.66 0.30
CA MET A 144 10.41 0.66 0.20
C MET A 144 11.67 0.63 -0.70
N TRP A 145 12.32 -0.53 -0.81
CA TRP A 145 13.52 -0.77 -1.63
C TRP A 145 13.41 -2.11 -2.39
N PRO A 146 12.69 -2.15 -3.52
CA PRO A 146 12.52 -3.38 -4.31
C PRO A 146 13.82 -3.93 -4.89
N GLY A 147 14.86 -3.09 -5.06
CA GLY A 147 16.20 -3.51 -5.46
C GLY A 147 17.02 -4.14 -4.32
N GLY A 148 16.46 -4.27 -3.12
CA GLY A 148 17.08 -4.98 -2.00
C GLY A 148 18.35 -4.31 -1.50
N ALA A 149 19.34 -5.13 -1.12
CA ALA A 149 20.59 -4.68 -0.50
C ALA A 149 21.39 -3.71 -1.38
N ASP A 150 21.40 -3.91 -2.70
CA ASP A 150 22.16 -3.07 -3.63
C ASP A 150 21.58 -1.65 -3.70
N GLU A 151 20.25 -1.52 -3.73
CA GLU A 151 19.56 -0.23 -3.69
C GLU A 151 19.83 0.51 -2.37
N ILE A 152 19.76 -0.21 -1.24
CA ILE A 152 20.04 0.36 0.08
C ILE A 152 21.49 0.88 0.14
N ARG A 153 22.46 0.08 -0.31
CA ARG A 153 23.89 0.46 -0.32
C ARG A 153 24.14 1.68 -1.20
N ALA A 154 23.56 1.72 -2.40
CA ALA A 154 23.77 2.82 -3.34
C ALA A 154 23.19 4.15 -2.84
N ALA A 155 22.15 4.11 -2.00
CA ALA A 155 21.49 5.30 -1.46
C ALA A 155 22.04 5.78 -0.11
N MET A 156 22.97 5.04 0.49
CA MET A 156 23.52 5.31 1.81
C MET A 156 24.90 5.97 1.72
N VAL A 157 25.15 6.94 2.59
CA VAL A 157 26.46 7.54 2.81
C VAL A 157 26.97 7.12 4.19
N CYS A 158 28.21 6.64 4.27
CA CYS A 158 28.86 6.34 5.54
C CYS A 158 29.85 7.43 5.91
N ASP A 159 29.88 7.81 7.18
CA ASP A 159 30.78 8.85 7.68
C ASP A 159 31.14 8.63 9.17
N HIS A 160 32.05 9.45 9.71
CA HIS A 160 32.43 9.53 11.13
C HIS A 160 32.59 8.15 11.80
N GLY A 161 33.58 7.38 11.34
CA GLY A 161 33.96 6.10 11.92
C GLY A 161 33.34 4.87 11.26
N TYR A 162 32.51 5.05 10.23
CA TYR A 162 32.09 3.97 9.34
C TYR A 162 32.45 4.24 7.88
N THR A 163 32.61 3.14 7.14
CA THR A 163 32.77 3.06 5.69
C THR A 163 31.78 2.04 5.15
N MET A 164 31.56 2.02 3.83
CA MET A 164 30.66 1.03 3.20
C MET A 164 31.10 -0.43 3.41
N ASP A 165 32.39 -0.66 3.68
CA ASP A 165 32.98 -1.97 3.96
C ASP A 165 32.98 -2.33 5.47
N SER A 166 32.44 -1.45 6.32
CA SER A 166 32.38 -1.70 7.75
C SER A 166 31.36 -2.79 8.06
N ARG A 167 31.73 -3.78 8.88
CA ARG A 167 30.86 -4.89 9.32
C ARG A 167 29.48 -4.42 9.81
N ALA A 168 29.43 -3.32 10.56
CA ALA A 168 28.18 -2.76 11.08
C ALA A 168 27.24 -2.27 9.94
N ILE A 169 27.81 -1.75 8.85
CA ILE A 169 27.05 -1.30 7.69
C ILE A 169 26.56 -2.50 6.87
N GLU A 170 27.37 -3.54 6.72
CA GLU A 170 26.92 -4.79 6.09
C GLU A 170 25.72 -5.39 6.84
N TRP A 171 25.80 -5.47 8.17
CA TRP A 171 24.70 -5.94 9.00
C TRP A 171 23.46 -5.07 8.87
N LEU A 172 23.61 -3.74 8.86
CA LEU A 172 22.48 -2.83 8.69
C LEU A 172 21.78 -3.06 7.36
N VAL A 173 22.53 -3.14 6.26
CA VAL A 173 21.99 -3.39 4.91
C VAL A 173 21.22 -4.69 4.87
N ASP A 174 21.80 -5.78 5.40
CA ASP A 174 21.13 -7.07 5.43
C ASP A 174 19.83 -7.01 6.25
N ILE A 175 19.87 -6.40 7.44
CA ILE A 175 18.69 -6.28 8.30
C ILE A 175 17.59 -5.52 7.58
N LEU A 176 17.91 -4.39 6.93
CA LEU A 176 16.95 -3.60 6.16
C LEU A 176 16.38 -4.38 4.98
N ALA A 177 17.22 -5.12 4.24
CA ALA A 177 16.76 -5.97 3.14
C ALA A 177 15.78 -7.08 3.61
N GLU A 178 15.94 -7.57 4.83
CA GLU A 178 15.11 -8.61 5.45
C GLU A 178 13.85 -8.08 6.18
N LEU A 179 13.66 -6.75 6.30
CA LEU A 179 12.50 -6.18 6.99
C LEU A 179 11.20 -6.43 6.20
N ALA A 180 10.12 -6.72 6.93
CA ALA A 180 8.77 -6.75 6.34
C ALA A 180 8.35 -5.34 5.89
N PRO A 181 7.48 -5.19 4.87
CA PRO A 181 7.10 -3.88 4.33
C PRO A 181 6.67 -2.85 5.38
N ASP A 182 5.95 -3.28 6.42
CA ASP A 182 5.54 -2.42 7.53
C ASP A 182 6.74 -1.85 8.29
N ASP A 183 7.68 -2.71 8.70
CA ASP A 183 8.90 -2.32 9.41
C ASP A 183 9.79 -1.41 8.55
N GLN A 184 9.80 -1.61 7.22
CA GLN A 184 10.52 -0.73 6.32
C GLN A 184 10.01 0.72 6.41
N ARG A 185 8.70 0.93 6.53
CA ARG A 185 8.15 2.29 6.74
C ARG A 185 8.48 2.83 8.10
N LEU A 186 8.39 1.99 9.13
CA LEU A 186 8.75 2.41 10.47
C LEU A 186 10.20 2.89 10.52
N PHE A 187 11.10 2.20 9.80
CA PHE A 187 12.48 2.65 9.61
C PHE A 187 12.58 3.96 8.84
N VAL A 188 11.91 4.09 7.68
CA VAL A 188 11.90 5.35 6.90
C VAL A 188 11.40 6.51 7.78
N ARG A 189 10.34 6.32 8.56
CA ARG A 189 9.84 7.32 9.50
C ARG A 189 10.82 7.61 10.63
N PHE A 190 11.49 6.58 11.15
CA PHE A 190 12.51 6.77 12.19
C PHE A 190 13.66 7.66 11.70
N VAL A 191 14.13 7.47 10.46
CA VAL A 191 15.31 8.20 9.95
C VAL A 191 14.99 9.51 9.24
N THR A 192 13.80 9.64 8.65
CA THR A 192 13.40 10.83 7.87
C THR A 192 12.29 11.66 8.51
N GLY A 193 11.55 11.11 9.48
CA GLY A 193 10.32 11.70 10.01
C GLY A 193 9.11 11.58 9.07
N SER A 194 9.30 11.13 7.82
CA SER A 194 8.25 10.93 6.81
C SER A 194 7.85 9.46 6.75
N HIS A 195 6.58 9.16 6.47
CA HIS A 195 6.18 7.77 6.18
C HIS A 195 6.38 7.38 4.69
N ARG A 196 6.95 8.27 3.86
CA ARG A 196 7.26 8.00 2.45
C ARG A 196 8.65 8.45 2.07
N LEU A 197 9.24 7.67 1.17
CA LEU A 197 10.38 8.10 0.37
C LEU A 197 9.91 9.02 -0.77
N PRO A 198 10.77 9.94 -1.22
CA PRO A 198 10.51 10.74 -2.42
C PRO A 198 10.34 9.85 -3.66
N MET A 199 9.73 10.41 -4.71
CA MET A 199 9.63 9.74 -6.01
C MET A 199 11.03 9.37 -6.51
N GLY A 200 11.28 8.07 -6.66
CA GLY A 200 12.60 7.50 -6.98
C GLY A 200 13.33 6.85 -5.79
N GLY A 201 12.69 6.71 -4.62
CA GLY A 201 13.16 5.85 -3.53
C GLY A 201 14.24 6.47 -2.64
N LEU A 202 15.01 5.62 -1.95
CA LEU A 202 16.05 6.05 -0.99
C LEU A 202 17.09 6.97 -1.64
N ALA A 203 17.45 6.71 -2.90
CA ALA A 203 18.45 7.45 -3.65
C ALA A 203 18.08 8.92 -3.90
N ARG A 204 16.82 9.30 -3.67
CA ARG A 204 16.31 10.66 -3.88
C ARG A 204 16.08 11.42 -2.58
N LEU A 205 16.48 10.86 -1.43
CA LEU A 205 16.50 11.60 -0.18
C LEU A 205 17.45 12.79 -0.28
N ASP A 206 16.97 13.96 0.12
CA ASP A 206 17.75 15.19 0.19
C ASP A 206 17.61 15.80 1.59
N PRO A 207 18.66 15.75 2.43
CA PRO A 207 19.97 15.14 2.19
C PRO A 207 19.92 13.60 2.15
N ALA A 208 20.95 12.94 1.57
CA ALA A 208 21.02 11.48 1.52
C ALA A 208 21.07 10.84 2.91
N LEU A 209 20.62 9.58 3.03
CA LEU A 209 20.68 8.83 4.28
C LEU A 209 22.14 8.63 4.70
N THR A 210 22.54 9.28 5.79
CA THR A 210 23.92 9.22 6.29
C THR A 210 23.99 8.37 7.56
N VAL A 211 24.86 7.36 7.59
CA VAL A 211 25.05 6.46 8.74
C VAL A 211 26.42 6.69 9.34
N VAL A 212 26.46 6.91 10.65
CA VAL A 212 27.71 7.14 11.38
C VAL A 212 27.82 6.33 12.65
N ARG A 213 29.06 6.18 13.12
CA ARG A 213 29.32 5.52 14.39
C ARG A 213 28.85 6.39 15.54
N LYS A 214 28.00 5.82 16.39
CA LYS A 214 27.59 6.45 17.64
C LYS A 214 28.72 6.28 18.65
N LEU A 215 29.47 7.36 18.88
CA LEU A 215 30.51 7.42 19.91
C LEU A 215 29.88 7.44 21.31
N THR A 216 30.57 6.83 22.27
CA THR A 216 30.15 6.79 23.67
C THR A 216 31.23 7.44 24.53
N VAL A 217 30.85 7.93 25.70
CA VAL A 217 31.78 8.67 26.59
C VAL A 217 33.01 7.79 26.96
N ASP A 218 32.85 6.47 26.89
CA ASP A 218 33.89 5.47 27.14
C ASP A 218 34.23 4.67 25.86
N ASP A 219 34.61 5.36 24.78
CA ASP A 219 35.10 4.77 23.50
C ASP A 219 36.29 3.79 23.65
N ALA A 220 36.76 3.56 24.89
CA ALA A 220 37.77 2.57 25.28
C ALA A 220 37.21 1.27 25.89
N SER A 221 35.90 1.13 26.08
CA SER A 221 35.28 -0.08 26.65
C SER A 221 34.67 -0.97 25.57
N SER A 222 34.75 -2.29 25.77
CA SER A 222 34.50 -3.36 24.80
C SER A 222 33.19 -3.20 23.99
N SER A 223 33.12 -3.87 22.82
CA SER A 223 31.90 -4.00 22.00
C SER A 223 30.63 -4.37 22.79
N THR A 224 30.78 -4.99 23.96
CA THR A 224 29.71 -5.34 24.91
C THR A 224 29.03 -4.12 25.56
N ALA A 225 29.73 -3.00 25.74
CA ALA A 225 29.15 -1.76 26.27
C ALA A 225 28.22 -1.09 25.24
N ASN A 226 28.57 -1.20 23.95
CA ASN A 226 27.75 -0.69 22.85
C ASN A 226 26.42 -1.43 22.72
N ASP A 227 26.36 -2.71 23.09
CA ASP A 227 25.14 -3.53 23.03
C ASP A 227 24.01 -3.03 23.92
N ALA A 228 24.29 -2.23 24.95
CA ALA A 228 23.26 -1.61 25.78
C ALA A 228 22.59 -0.42 25.07
N ILE A 229 23.30 0.29 24.20
CA ILE A 229 22.92 1.59 23.65
C ILE A 229 21.93 1.41 22.49
N LEU A 230 20.97 2.32 22.40
CA LEU A 230 20.01 2.37 21.29
C LEU A 230 20.55 3.22 20.12
N PRO A 231 20.25 2.83 18.86
CA PRO A 231 20.48 3.73 17.73
C PRO A 231 19.60 4.98 17.87
N SER A 232 20.00 6.06 17.21
CA SER A 232 19.23 7.32 17.24
C SER A 232 19.34 8.02 15.90
N ALA A 233 18.26 8.64 15.44
CA ALA A 233 18.22 9.36 14.18
C ALA A 233 18.07 10.88 14.39
N SER A 234 18.58 11.66 13.45
CA SER A 234 18.30 13.10 13.29
C SER A 234 17.55 13.27 11.98
N THR A 235 16.23 13.39 12.08
CA THR A 235 15.32 13.36 10.93
C THR A 235 15.50 14.55 9.98
N CYS A 236 15.87 15.72 10.50
CA CYS A 236 16.13 16.92 9.69
C CYS A 236 17.29 16.74 8.68
N THR A 237 18.18 15.79 8.94
CA THR A 237 19.39 15.56 8.14
C THR A 237 19.51 14.11 7.65
N ASN A 238 18.43 13.32 7.73
CA ASN A 238 18.40 11.89 7.39
C ASN A 238 19.62 11.13 7.95
N TYR A 239 19.92 11.34 9.24
CA TYR A 239 21.21 10.97 9.82
C TYR A 239 21.03 9.92 10.92
N LEU A 240 21.55 8.70 10.70
CA LEU A 240 21.45 7.58 11.64
C LEU A 240 22.76 7.39 12.41
N LYS A 241 22.71 7.54 13.73
CA LYS A 241 23.81 7.24 14.65
C LYS A 241 23.65 5.79 15.14
N LEU A 242 24.52 4.91 14.66
CA LEU A 242 24.47 3.47 14.90
C LEU A 242 25.65 3.05 15.82
N PRO A 243 25.38 2.41 16.97
CA PRO A 243 26.44 1.80 17.78
C PRO A 243 27.12 0.64 17.06
N ASP A 244 28.39 0.42 17.39
CA ASP A 244 29.18 -0.72 16.90
C ASP A 244 28.94 -1.95 17.77
N TYR A 245 27.82 -2.62 17.49
CA TYR A 245 27.34 -3.80 18.21
C TYR A 245 28.27 -5.00 18.06
N SER A 246 28.21 -5.92 19.02
CA SER A 246 28.98 -7.16 19.00
C SER A 246 28.40 -8.22 18.04
N SER A 247 27.11 -8.17 17.72
CA SER A 247 26.44 -9.11 16.79
C SER A 247 25.30 -8.48 15.96
N LYS A 248 25.00 -9.11 14.81
CA LYS A 248 23.86 -8.73 13.92
C LYS A 248 22.52 -8.85 14.65
N ASP A 249 22.33 -9.86 15.50
CA ASP A 249 21.08 -10.09 16.22
C ASP A 249 20.78 -8.99 17.24
N ILE A 250 21.81 -8.49 17.93
CA ILE A 250 21.67 -7.36 18.86
C ILE A 250 21.30 -6.11 18.08
N MET A 251 21.99 -5.82 16.97
CA MET A 251 21.66 -4.70 16.09
C MET A 251 20.21 -4.77 15.63
N ARG A 252 19.75 -5.94 15.15
CA ARG A 252 18.36 -6.16 14.71
C ARG A 252 17.38 -5.87 15.83
N THR A 253 17.61 -6.43 17.01
CA THR A 253 16.73 -6.27 18.18
C THR A 253 16.62 -4.80 18.59
N LYS A 254 17.74 -4.09 18.65
CA LYS A 254 17.80 -2.67 19.04
C LYS A 254 17.17 -1.75 17.99
N LEU A 255 17.37 -2.06 16.71
CA LEU A 255 16.77 -1.33 15.60
C LEU A 255 15.25 -1.50 15.58
N LEU A 256 14.76 -2.74 15.66
CA LEU A 256 13.33 -3.04 15.72
C LEU A 256 12.67 -2.34 16.92
N TYR A 257 13.29 -2.43 18.10
CA TYR A 257 12.81 -1.70 19.27
C TYR A 257 12.64 -0.20 19.00
N CYS A 258 13.65 0.45 18.39
CA CYS A 258 13.57 1.89 18.09
C CYS A 258 12.50 2.24 17.06
N ILE A 259 12.37 1.45 16.00
CA ILE A 259 11.40 1.77 14.94
C ILE A 259 9.96 1.47 15.37
N HIS A 260 9.72 0.56 16.32
CA HIS A 260 8.38 0.33 16.87
C HIS A 260 8.01 1.31 18.00
N GLU A 261 8.89 1.49 18.98
CA GLU A 261 8.60 2.33 20.17
C GLU A 261 8.81 3.84 19.89
N GLY A 262 9.70 4.19 18.96
CA GLY A 262 9.97 5.58 18.58
C GLY A 262 8.84 6.27 17.79
N GLN A 263 7.72 5.57 17.54
CA GLN A 263 6.56 6.10 16.81
C GLN A 263 5.61 6.91 17.71
N LEU A 264 5.70 6.72 19.03
CA LEU A 264 4.81 7.29 20.03
C LEU A 264 5.48 8.48 20.72
N SER A 265 5.30 9.68 20.16
CA SER A 265 5.41 10.96 20.85
C SER A 265 6.80 11.39 21.38
N PHE A 266 7.24 12.55 20.92
CA PHE A 266 8.17 13.39 21.67
C PHE A 266 7.47 13.90 22.94
N HIS A 267 7.39 13.07 23.98
CA HIS A 267 7.22 13.60 25.33
C HIS A 267 8.57 14.19 25.74
N LEU A 268 8.70 15.50 25.52
CA LEU A 268 9.68 16.32 26.22
C LEU A 268 9.51 16.05 27.72
N SER A 269 10.51 15.43 28.35
CA SER A 269 10.75 15.58 29.78
C SER A 269 11.61 16.82 29.99
#